data_AF-A0A834RFV7-F1
#
_entry.id   AF-A0A834RFV7-F1
#
_cell.length_a   1.000
_cell.length_b   1.000
_cell.length_c   1.000
_cell.angle_alpha   90.00
_cell.angle_beta   90.00
_cell.angle_gamma   90.00
#
_symmetry.space_group_name_H-M   'P 1'
#
loop_
_entity.id
_entity.type
_entity.pdbx_description
1 polymer ?
#
loop_
_entity_poly.entity_id
_entity_poly.type
_entity_poly.pdbx_seq_one_letter_code
_entity_poly.pdbx_strand_id
1 'polypeptide(L)'
;MGRHKKRPPGERTESGSQSRRKSFQRFWHQHGLKLSILILLGFIFLIALFVWASFQRSKKIDKSDASKPDSSESDASESDACVLSHNKIRAKHQAKPLTRSDKLVSDAAVRADKLVAINQLKHLPGLNGYGENLYMSVNKPADCNEVTQSWYREFESFGYDFKHPQFNFETGHATQVIWASTKYLGCSTKKITAKGFMNSSQSVFMNQQAM
;
A
#
# COMPACT_ATOMS: atom_id res chain seq x y z
N MET A 1 -18.62 -23.67 98.40
CA MET A 1 -18.94 -25.07 98.02
C MET A 1 -20.38 -25.14 97.55
N GLY A 2 -20.65 -25.64 96.33
CA GLY A 2 -22.02 -25.92 95.85
C GLY A 2 -22.17 -25.78 94.32
N ARG A 3 -22.16 -26.91 93.60
CA ARG A 3 -22.28 -27.04 92.14
C ARG A 3 -23.62 -26.53 91.60
N HIS A 4 -23.59 -25.79 90.48
CA HIS A 4 -24.69 -25.78 89.52
C HIS A 4 -24.22 -26.37 88.19
N LYS A 5 -24.70 -27.58 87.88
CA LYS A 5 -24.61 -28.20 86.54
C LYS A 5 -25.50 -27.42 85.58
N LYS A 6 -24.95 -26.88 84.48
CA LYS A 6 -25.74 -26.41 83.33
C LYS A 6 -25.72 -27.48 82.22
N ARG A 7 -26.91 -27.75 81.68
CA ARG A 7 -27.24 -28.75 80.64
C ARG A 7 -26.49 -28.47 79.31
N PRO A 8 -26.25 -29.49 78.46
CA PRO A 8 -25.64 -29.29 77.16
C PRO A 8 -26.59 -28.52 76.23
N PRO A 9 -26.12 -27.52 75.48
CA PRO A 9 -26.95 -26.84 74.51
C PRO A 9 -27.07 -27.66 73.23
N GLY A 10 -28.27 -28.22 73.05
CA GLY A 10 -29.02 -28.32 71.80
C GLY A 10 -28.24 -28.48 70.49
N GLU A 11 -28.29 -29.70 69.98
CA GLU A 11 -28.13 -30.09 68.58
C GLU A 11 -28.89 -29.10 67.66
N ARG A 12 -28.13 -28.19 67.02
CA ARG A 12 -28.68 -27.22 66.06
C ARG A 12 -28.80 -27.91 64.71
N THR A 13 -30.04 -28.17 64.31
CA THR A 13 -30.44 -28.93 63.12
C THR A 13 -29.75 -28.46 61.83
N GLU A 14 -29.05 -29.38 61.15
CA GLU A 14 -28.33 -29.14 59.89
C GLU A 14 -29.23 -28.61 58.74
N SER A 15 -30.55 -28.87 58.80
CA SER A 15 -31.51 -28.51 57.75
C SER A 15 -31.61 -27.00 57.50
N GLY A 16 -31.47 -26.18 58.56
CA GLY A 16 -31.50 -24.72 58.46
C GLY A 16 -30.24 -24.11 57.84
N SER A 17 -29.12 -24.85 57.84
CA SER A 17 -27.87 -24.41 57.20
C SER A 17 -27.87 -24.72 55.69
N GLN A 18 -28.38 -25.90 55.30
CA GLN A 18 -28.48 -26.30 53.90
C GLN A 18 -29.50 -25.46 53.12
N SER A 19 -30.65 -25.13 53.73
CA SER A 19 -31.67 -24.28 53.09
C SER A 19 -31.14 -22.87 52.78
N ARG A 20 -30.41 -22.26 53.72
CA ARG A 20 -29.77 -20.95 53.54
C ARG A 20 -28.67 -20.97 52.47
N ARG A 21 -27.86 -22.04 52.41
CA ARG A 21 -26.84 -22.21 51.35
C ARG A 21 -27.48 -22.34 49.96
N LYS A 22 -28.56 -23.11 49.82
CA LYS A 22 -29.30 -23.25 48.55
C LYS A 22 -30.00 -21.97 48.11
N SER A 23 -30.46 -21.14 49.06
CA SER A 23 -31.06 -19.84 48.74
C SER A 23 -30.01 -18.82 48.27
N PHE A 24 -28.85 -18.78 48.95
CA PHE A 24 -27.74 -17.93 48.58
C PHE A 24 -27.14 -18.31 47.21
N GLN A 25 -26.96 -19.60 46.92
CA GLN A 25 -26.49 -20.06 45.61
C GLN A 25 -27.45 -19.65 44.47
N ARG A 26 -28.77 -19.75 44.68
CA ARG A 26 -29.76 -19.32 43.67
C ARG A 26 -29.75 -17.81 43.46
N PHE A 27 -29.58 -17.03 44.54
CA PHE A 27 -29.43 -15.58 44.45
C PHE A 27 -28.16 -15.17 43.67
N TRP A 28 -27.02 -15.77 43.97
CA TRP A 28 -25.77 -15.53 43.23
C TRP A 28 -25.87 -15.92 41.75
N HIS A 29 -26.53 -17.04 41.44
CA HIS A 29 -26.71 -17.48 40.06
C HIS A 29 -27.68 -16.58 39.26
N GLN A 30 -28.73 -16.06 39.91
CA GLN A 30 -29.72 -15.20 39.25
C GLN A 30 -29.21 -13.75 39.07
N HIS A 31 -28.46 -13.21 40.04
CA HIS A 31 -27.93 -11.86 39.96
C HIS A 31 -26.58 -11.78 39.22
N GLY A 32 -25.73 -12.80 39.31
CA GLY A 32 -24.47 -12.89 38.56
C GLY A 32 -24.68 -13.06 37.05
N LEU A 33 -25.69 -13.83 36.64
CA LEU A 33 -26.05 -14.00 35.23
C LEU A 33 -26.67 -12.73 34.62
N LYS A 34 -27.45 -11.97 35.42
CA LYS A 34 -28.00 -10.69 34.96
C LYS A 34 -26.91 -9.62 34.78
N LEU A 35 -25.93 -9.59 35.68
CA LEU A 35 -24.82 -8.64 35.58
C LEU A 35 -23.87 -8.98 34.42
N SER A 36 -23.63 -10.26 34.12
CA SER A 36 -22.80 -10.67 32.98
C SER A 36 -23.47 -10.40 31.63
N ILE A 37 -24.79 -10.60 31.52
CA ILE A 37 -25.56 -10.27 30.31
C ILE A 37 -25.52 -8.75 30.04
N LEU A 38 -25.67 -7.91 31.07
CA LEU A 38 -25.60 -6.45 30.90
C LEU A 38 -24.21 -5.98 30.43
N ILE A 39 -23.13 -6.60 30.92
CA ILE A 39 -21.77 -6.29 30.48
C ILE A 39 -21.58 -6.72 29.01
N LEU A 40 -22.01 -7.92 28.64
CA LEU A 40 -21.94 -8.43 27.26
C LEU A 40 -22.74 -7.58 26.27
N LEU A 41 -23.98 -7.20 26.63
CA LEU A 41 -24.80 -6.31 25.82
C LEU A 41 -24.16 -4.92 25.67
N GLY A 42 -23.51 -4.41 26.73
CA GLY A 42 -22.73 -3.17 26.67
C GLY A 42 -21.55 -3.25 25.70
N PHE A 43 -20.77 -4.34 25.73
CA PHE A 43 -19.66 -4.54 24.77
C PHE A 43 -20.14 -4.67 23.33
N ILE A 44 -21.22 -5.41 23.08
CA ILE A 44 -21.81 -5.52 21.74
C ILE A 44 -22.27 -4.15 21.24
N PHE A 45 -22.90 -3.34 22.09
CA PHE A 45 -23.32 -1.99 21.74
C PHE A 45 -22.13 -1.07 21.40
N LEU A 46 -21.04 -1.12 22.17
CA LEU A 46 -19.83 -0.35 21.88
C LEU A 46 -19.16 -0.77 20.57
N ILE A 47 -19.10 -2.07 20.28
CA ILE A 47 -18.57 -2.57 19.00
C ILE A 47 -19.48 -2.13 17.85
N ALA A 48 -20.81 -2.20 18.01
CA ALA A 48 -21.76 -1.73 17.00
C ALA A 48 -21.62 -0.22 16.76
N LEU A 49 -21.43 0.59 17.81
CA LEU A 49 -21.13 2.03 17.66
C LEU A 49 -19.81 2.29 16.95
N PHE A 50 -18.76 1.51 17.23
CA PHE A 50 -17.46 1.65 16.58
C PHE A 50 -17.51 1.27 15.10
N VAL A 51 -18.20 0.16 14.76
CA VAL A 51 -18.42 -0.27 13.37
C VAL A 51 -19.31 0.74 12.64
N TRP A 52 -20.37 1.24 13.27
CA TRP A 52 -21.23 2.26 12.69
C TRP A 52 -20.49 3.59 12.47
N ALA A 53 -19.68 4.05 13.43
CA ALA A 53 -18.85 5.24 13.26
C ALA A 53 -17.82 5.08 12.13
N SER A 54 -17.22 3.89 12.01
CA SER A 54 -16.30 3.56 10.91
C SER A 54 -17.02 3.53 9.55
N PHE A 55 -18.26 3.05 9.49
CA PHE A 55 -19.10 3.07 8.28
C PHE A 55 -19.54 4.48 7.88
N GLN A 56 -19.86 5.35 8.84
CA GLN A 56 -20.20 6.76 8.58
C GLN A 56 -18.99 7.52 8.00
N ARG A 57 -17.76 7.18 8.41
CA ARG A 57 -16.54 7.75 7.83
C ARG A 57 -16.37 7.38 6.35
N SER A 58 -16.83 6.19 5.95
CA SER A 58 -16.82 5.77 4.54
C SER A 58 -17.83 6.52 3.67
N LYS A 59 -18.93 7.06 4.22
CA LYS A 59 -19.95 7.78 3.45
C LYS A 59 -19.74 9.30 3.39
N LYS A 60 -18.85 9.85 4.22
CA LYS A 60 -18.59 11.31 4.29
C LYS A 60 -17.51 11.79 3.31
N ILE A 61 -16.88 10.89 2.56
CA ILE A 61 -15.91 11.23 1.50
C ILE A 61 -16.59 11.40 0.12
N ASP A 62 -17.84 10.94 -0.06
CA ASP A 62 -18.51 10.95 -1.38
C ASP A 62 -19.51 12.11 -1.61
N LYS A 63 -19.62 13.11 -0.71
CA LYS A 63 -20.64 14.18 -0.82
C LYS A 63 -20.18 15.57 -0.38
N SER A 64 -19.38 16.23 -1.24
CA SER A 64 -19.24 17.70 -1.42
C SER A 64 -18.02 17.90 -2.34
N ASP A 65 -18.04 18.39 -3.56
CA ASP A 65 -18.96 19.27 -4.27
C ASP A 65 -18.87 18.97 -5.77
N ALA A 66 -20.00 19.01 -6.46
CA ALA A 66 -20.08 19.06 -7.92
C ALA A 66 -20.54 20.47 -8.31
N SER A 67 -19.63 21.28 -8.87
CA SER A 67 -19.99 22.21 -9.95
C SER A 67 -18.86 22.19 -10.98
N LYS A 68 -19.26 21.83 -12.20
CA LYS A 68 -18.48 21.42 -13.37
C LYS A 68 -18.04 22.68 -14.17
N PRO A 69 -16.85 22.67 -14.81
CA PRO A 69 -16.80 22.38 -16.26
C PRO A 69 -15.83 21.21 -16.50
N ASP A 70 -16.32 20.04 -16.89
CA ASP A 70 -16.25 19.47 -18.24
C ASP A 70 -14.86 19.52 -18.89
N SER A 71 -13.98 18.64 -18.41
CA SER A 71 -13.12 17.85 -19.29
C SER A 71 -12.58 16.65 -18.51
N SER A 72 -13.18 15.48 -18.75
CA SER A 72 -12.54 14.15 -18.69
C SER A 72 -11.44 13.95 -17.63
N GLU A 73 -11.81 13.79 -16.36
CA GLU A 73 -10.99 13.10 -15.36
C GLU A 73 -11.38 11.62 -15.31
N SER A 74 -11.01 10.90 -16.37
CA SER A 74 -10.82 9.45 -16.34
C SER A 74 -9.71 9.14 -17.32
N ASP A 75 -8.76 8.30 -16.90
CA ASP A 75 -7.69 7.74 -17.74
C ASP A 75 -6.44 8.61 -17.97
N ALA A 76 -5.74 8.98 -16.90
CA ALA A 76 -4.29 9.18 -17.03
C ALA A 76 -3.69 7.81 -17.43
N SER A 77 -3.26 7.67 -18.67
CA SER A 77 -2.67 6.44 -19.19
C SER A 77 -1.37 6.10 -18.44
N GLU A 78 -0.89 4.85 -18.45
CA GLU A 78 0.31 4.44 -17.69
C GLU A 78 1.51 5.40 -17.92
N SER A 79 1.73 5.83 -19.17
CA SER A 79 2.81 6.78 -19.47
C SER A 79 2.58 8.19 -18.90
N ASP A 80 1.35 8.58 -18.54
CA ASP A 80 1.08 9.84 -17.83
C ASP A 80 1.46 9.74 -16.36
N ALA A 81 1.19 8.61 -15.71
CA ALA A 81 1.65 8.33 -14.34
C ALA A 81 3.19 8.34 -14.26
N CYS A 82 3.83 7.84 -15.31
CA CYS A 82 5.28 7.84 -15.47
C CYS A 82 5.86 9.26 -15.62
N VAL A 83 5.25 10.11 -16.47
CA VAL A 83 5.62 11.54 -16.59
C VAL A 83 5.46 12.26 -15.26
N LEU A 84 4.33 12.05 -14.56
CA LEU A 84 4.08 12.67 -13.26
C LEU A 84 5.14 12.28 -12.22
N SER A 85 5.52 11.00 -12.18
CA SER A 85 6.54 10.49 -11.26
C SER A 85 7.92 11.09 -11.53
N HIS A 86 8.32 11.19 -12.80
CA HIS A 86 9.56 11.87 -13.19
C HIS A 86 9.54 13.35 -12.78
N ASN A 87 8.44 14.06 -13.06
CA ASN A 87 8.32 15.49 -12.79
C ASN A 87 8.39 15.82 -11.30
N LYS A 88 7.85 14.95 -10.43
CA LYS A 88 8.02 15.07 -8.97
C LYS A 88 9.48 15.02 -8.53
N ILE A 89 10.30 14.18 -9.16
CA ILE A 89 11.72 14.06 -8.85
C ILE A 89 12.51 15.23 -9.47
N ARG A 90 12.24 15.55 -10.73
CA ARG A 90 12.90 16.64 -11.47
C ARG A 90 12.71 18.00 -10.80
N ALA A 91 11.55 18.26 -10.20
CA ALA A 91 11.30 19.47 -9.42
C ALA A 91 12.29 19.65 -8.26
N LYS A 92 12.72 18.57 -7.60
CA LYS A 92 13.73 18.60 -6.52
C LYS A 92 15.10 19.04 -7.01
N HIS A 93 15.37 18.84 -8.31
CA HIS A 93 16.62 19.16 -8.99
C HIS A 93 16.51 20.42 -9.86
N GLN A 94 15.40 21.15 -9.78
CA GLN A 94 15.14 22.34 -10.61
C GLN A 94 15.19 22.06 -12.13
N ALA A 95 15.03 20.80 -12.52
CA ALA A 95 14.97 20.39 -13.91
C ALA A 95 13.57 20.67 -14.47
N LYS A 96 13.48 21.15 -15.71
CA LYS A 96 12.20 21.44 -16.39
C LYS A 96 11.33 20.18 -16.44
N PRO A 97 10.00 20.29 -16.26
CA PRO A 97 9.12 19.13 -16.36
C PRO A 97 9.16 18.53 -17.77
N LEU A 98 9.03 17.21 -17.83
CA LEU A 98 8.86 16.45 -19.07
C LEU A 98 7.41 16.51 -19.54
N THR A 99 7.24 16.41 -20.84
CA THR A 99 5.95 16.21 -21.51
C THR A 99 5.86 14.80 -22.06
N ARG A 100 4.67 14.20 -22.01
CA ARG A 100 4.40 12.92 -22.67
C ARG A 100 4.61 13.05 -24.18
N SER A 101 5.14 12.03 -24.83
CA SER A 101 5.15 11.93 -26.30
C SER A 101 4.63 10.57 -26.77
N ASP A 102 3.52 10.59 -27.51
CA ASP A 102 2.87 9.36 -28.00
C ASP A 102 3.75 8.58 -28.97
N LYS A 103 4.58 9.28 -29.77
CA LYS A 103 5.59 8.61 -30.60
C LYS A 103 6.54 7.77 -29.74
N LEU A 104 6.98 8.30 -28.60
CA LEU A 104 7.93 7.61 -27.74
C LEU A 104 7.28 6.46 -26.97
N VAL A 105 6.00 6.60 -26.65
CA VAL A 105 5.19 5.51 -26.09
C VAL A 105 5.11 4.36 -27.11
N SER A 106 4.79 4.66 -28.37
CA SER A 106 4.76 3.67 -29.44
C SER A 106 6.12 3.01 -29.67
N ASP A 107 7.20 3.79 -29.71
CA ASP A 107 8.56 3.27 -29.87
C ASP A 107 8.96 2.38 -28.67
N ALA A 108 8.60 2.78 -27.44
CA ALA A 108 8.82 1.99 -26.23
C ALA A 108 8.02 0.67 -26.25
N ALA A 109 6.81 0.64 -26.81
CA ALA A 109 6.03 -0.58 -26.96
C ALA A 109 6.68 -1.58 -27.93
N VAL A 110 7.13 -1.10 -29.11
CA VAL A 110 7.88 -1.92 -30.08
C VAL A 110 9.17 -2.45 -29.46
N ARG A 111 9.85 -1.60 -28.68
CA ARG A 111 11.07 -1.95 -27.97
C ARG A 111 10.83 -3.04 -26.93
N ALA A 112 9.78 -2.89 -26.12
CA ALA A 112 9.36 -3.86 -25.13
C ALA A 112 9.09 -5.23 -25.77
N ASP A 113 8.37 -5.27 -26.89
CA ASP A 113 8.09 -6.52 -27.61
C ASP A 113 9.37 -7.24 -28.05
N LYS A 114 10.39 -6.50 -28.52
CA LYS A 114 11.69 -7.07 -28.87
C LYS A 114 12.41 -7.67 -27.66
N LEU A 115 12.38 -6.98 -26.53
CA LEU A 115 13.03 -7.43 -25.29
C LEU A 115 12.37 -8.68 -24.70
N VAL A 116 11.04 -8.74 -24.76
CA VAL A 116 10.27 -9.93 -24.41
C VAL A 116 10.62 -11.09 -25.35
N ALA A 117 10.67 -10.86 -26.66
CA ALA A 117 10.96 -11.90 -27.64
C ALA A 117 12.34 -12.56 -27.44
N ILE A 118 13.34 -11.79 -27.00
CA ILE A 118 14.69 -12.31 -26.70
C ILE A 118 14.86 -12.74 -25.24
N ASN A 119 13.85 -12.53 -24.39
CA ASN A 119 13.86 -12.81 -22.95
C ASN A 119 15.08 -12.23 -22.22
N GLN A 120 15.46 -10.98 -22.52
CA GLN A 120 16.62 -10.32 -21.91
C GLN A 120 16.30 -8.85 -21.61
N LEU A 121 16.66 -8.40 -20.41
CA LEU A 121 16.63 -6.98 -20.04
C LEU A 121 17.99 -6.35 -20.38
N LYS A 122 18.15 -5.92 -21.63
CA LYS A 122 19.39 -5.27 -22.10
C LYS A 122 19.07 -4.13 -23.07
N HIS A 123 19.92 -3.12 -23.11
CA HIS A 123 19.85 -2.12 -24.17
C HIS A 123 20.12 -2.77 -25.54
N LEU A 124 19.26 -2.52 -26.51
CA LEU A 124 19.46 -2.94 -27.91
C LEU A 124 20.01 -1.75 -28.74
N PRO A 125 20.62 -1.98 -29.91
CA PRO A 125 20.96 -0.87 -30.80
C PRO A 125 19.73 -0.15 -31.38
N GLY A 126 19.94 0.98 -32.06
CA GLY A 126 18.90 1.66 -32.85
C GLY A 126 18.03 2.66 -32.10
N LEU A 127 18.58 3.31 -31.06
CA LEU A 127 17.90 4.38 -30.32
C LEU A 127 18.02 5.76 -31.00
N ASN A 128 18.87 5.95 -32.01
CA ASN A 128 18.95 7.17 -32.83
C ASN A 128 18.84 8.50 -32.05
N GLY A 129 19.68 8.68 -31.03
CA GLY A 129 19.72 9.91 -30.21
C GLY A 129 18.83 9.87 -28.95
N TYR A 130 18.17 8.76 -28.68
CA TYR A 130 17.28 8.58 -27.51
C TYR A 130 18.02 7.98 -26.30
N GLY A 131 17.63 8.38 -25.09
CA GLY A 131 17.98 7.70 -23.85
C GLY A 131 17.02 6.55 -23.54
N GLU A 132 17.42 5.59 -22.70
CA GLU A 132 16.59 4.43 -22.35
C GLU A 132 16.85 4.02 -20.91
N ASN A 133 15.79 3.82 -20.13
CA ASN A 133 15.84 3.15 -18.82
C ASN A 133 14.98 1.88 -18.86
N LEU A 134 15.51 0.80 -18.31
CA LEU A 134 14.87 -0.52 -18.32
C LEU A 134 14.56 -0.98 -16.90
N TYR A 135 13.38 -1.57 -16.70
CA TYR A 135 12.98 -2.14 -15.42
C TYR A 135 12.27 -3.47 -15.60
N MET A 136 12.44 -4.37 -14.64
CA MET A 136 11.71 -5.63 -14.57
C MET A 136 11.14 -5.81 -13.18
N SER A 137 9.84 -6.12 -13.12
CA SER A 137 9.17 -6.56 -11.90
C SER A 137 8.74 -8.02 -12.05
N VAL A 138 8.78 -8.75 -10.94
CA VAL A 138 8.37 -10.15 -10.86
C VAL A 138 7.20 -10.23 -9.88
N ASN A 139 6.19 -11.03 -10.20
CA ASN A 139 5.00 -11.25 -9.36
C ASN A 139 4.08 -10.05 -9.12
N LYS A 140 4.39 -8.86 -9.66
CA LYS A 140 3.50 -7.70 -9.59
C LYS A 140 3.62 -6.80 -10.83
N PRO A 141 2.59 -5.99 -11.13
CA PRO A 141 2.74 -4.89 -12.06
C PRO A 141 3.79 -3.90 -11.57
N ALA A 142 4.57 -3.33 -12.48
CA ALA A 142 5.48 -2.26 -12.10
C ALA A 142 4.75 -0.91 -12.15
N ASP A 143 4.63 -0.31 -10.97
CA ASP A 143 4.08 1.01 -10.78
C ASP A 143 5.10 2.08 -11.18
N CYS A 144 4.69 3.07 -11.99
CA CYS A 144 5.62 4.08 -12.48
C CYS A 144 6.31 4.85 -11.35
N ASN A 145 5.62 5.13 -10.24
CA ASN A 145 6.20 5.85 -9.12
C ASN A 145 7.23 4.98 -8.40
N GLU A 146 6.92 3.72 -8.11
CA GLU A 146 7.90 2.76 -7.56
C GLU A 146 9.14 2.61 -8.43
N VAL A 147 8.97 2.46 -9.75
CA VAL A 147 10.06 2.32 -10.72
C VAL A 147 10.93 3.57 -10.75
N THR A 148 10.33 4.74 -10.93
CA THR A 148 11.07 6.01 -11.02
C THR A 148 11.86 6.27 -9.73
N GLN A 149 11.26 5.98 -8.57
CA GLN A 149 11.93 6.10 -7.28
C GLN A 149 13.06 5.08 -7.12
N SER A 150 12.90 3.87 -7.66
CA SER A 150 13.96 2.85 -7.65
C SER A 150 15.19 3.31 -8.41
N TRP A 151 15.03 3.87 -9.60
CA TRP A 151 16.15 4.45 -10.34
C TRP A 151 16.74 5.63 -9.60
N TYR A 152 15.91 6.55 -9.10
CA TYR A 152 16.43 7.74 -8.41
C TYR A 152 17.23 7.41 -7.13
N ARG A 153 16.90 6.30 -6.45
CA ARG A 153 17.67 5.81 -5.29
C ARG A 153 19.10 5.35 -5.62
N GLU A 154 19.48 5.24 -6.89
CA GLU A 154 20.88 4.94 -7.26
C GLU A 154 21.84 5.99 -6.72
N PHE A 155 21.45 7.27 -6.69
CA PHE A 155 22.29 8.33 -6.11
C PHE A 155 22.62 8.10 -4.63
N GLU A 156 21.66 7.57 -3.87
CA GLU A 156 21.88 7.22 -2.46
C GLU A 156 22.64 5.90 -2.33
N SER A 157 22.31 4.92 -3.17
CA SER A 157 22.83 3.55 -3.07
C SER A 157 24.30 3.44 -3.48
N PHE A 158 24.71 4.22 -4.48
CA PHE A 158 26.05 4.16 -5.09
C PHE A 158 26.85 5.45 -4.91
N GLY A 159 26.19 6.52 -4.44
CA GLY A 159 26.78 7.85 -4.36
C GLY A 159 26.85 8.54 -5.73
N TYR A 160 26.77 9.87 -5.73
CA TYR A 160 26.98 10.68 -6.92
C TYR A 160 27.53 12.04 -6.56
N ASP A 161 28.66 12.42 -7.17
CA ASP A 161 29.24 13.74 -6.99
C ASP A 161 28.61 14.73 -7.97
N PHE A 162 27.63 15.48 -7.48
CA PHE A 162 26.97 16.54 -8.27
C PHE A 162 27.88 17.73 -8.57
N LYS A 163 29.00 17.92 -7.86
CA LYS A 163 29.98 18.98 -8.13
C LYS A 163 30.92 18.59 -9.27
N HIS A 164 31.24 17.30 -9.38
CA HIS A 164 32.08 16.73 -10.42
C HIS A 164 31.34 15.59 -11.13
N PRO A 165 30.29 15.90 -11.90
CA PRO A 165 29.44 14.89 -12.50
C PRO A 165 30.23 14.06 -13.50
N GLN A 166 30.18 12.74 -13.34
CA GLN A 166 30.77 11.76 -14.25
C GLN A 166 29.75 10.67 -14.57
N PHE A 167 29.94 10.01 -15.71
CA PHE A 167 29.15 8.82 -16.01
C PHE A 167 29.59 7.66 -15.12
N ASN A 168 28.62 6.98 -14.51
CA ASN A 168 28.79 5.70 -13.82
C ASN A 168 27.61 4.80 -14.21
N PHE A 169 27.90 3.55 -14.57
CA PHE A 169 26.88 2.53 -14.88
C PHE A 169 25.90 2.29 -13.74
N GLU A 170 26.29 2.51 -12.49
CA GLU A 170 25.45 2.30 -11.31
C GLU A 170 24.44 3.43 -11.07
N THR A 171 24.68 4.63 -11.64
CA THR A 171 23.80 5.81 -11.49
C THR A 171 23.21 6.29 -12.81
N GLY A 172 23.33 5.46 -13.86
CA GLY A 172 22.87 5.77 -15.20
C GLY A 172 21.37 6.03 -15.27
N HIS A 173 20.56 5.25 -14.55
CA HIS A 173 19.11 5.45 -14.58
C HIS A 173 18.72 6.72 -13.83
N ALA A 174 19.31 6.97 -12.65
CA ALA A 174 19.07 8.20 -11.87
C ALA A 174 19.44 9.47 -12.64
N THR A 175 20.62 9.50 -13.25
CA THR A 175 21.06 10.65 -14.05
C THR A 175 20.14 10.89 -15.23
N GLN A 176 19.66 9.82 -15.89
CA GLN A 176 18.68 9.95 -16.97
C GLN A 176 17.35 10.56 -16.48
N VAL A 177 16.82 10.14 -15.33
CA VAL A 177 15.56 10.67 -14.74
C VAL A 177 15.62 12.20 -14.61
N ILE A 178 16.72 12.73 -14.09
CA ILE A 178 16.90 14.17 -13.84
C ILE A 178 17.61 14.92 -14.96
N TRP A 179 17.88 14.27 -16.09
CA TRP A 179 18.69 14.87 -17.17
C TRP A 179 18.07 16.18 -17.69
N ALA A 180 18.79 17.29 -17.54
CA ALA A 180 18.21 18.62 -17.67
C ALA A 180 17.71 18.94 -19.09
N SER A 181 18.40 18.45 -20.11
CA SER A 181 18.02 18.68 -21.52
C SER A 181 16.88 17.76 -21.99
N THR A 182 16.47 16.76 -21.19
CA THR A 182 15.32 15.92 -21.53
C THR A 182 14.04 16.72 -21.50
N LYS A 183 13.25 16.61 -22.58
CA LYS A 183 11.97 17.29 -22.75
C LYS A 183 10.79 16.33 -22.81
N TYR A 184 11.00 15.13 -23.36
CA TYR A 184 9.91 14.20 -23.63
C TYR A 184 10.14 12.84 -22.97
N LEU A 185 9.04 12.16 -22.63
CA LEU A 185 9.05 10.82 -22.08
C LEU A 185 7.96 9.98 -22.76
N GLY A 186 8.29 8.73 -23.07
CA GLY A 186 7.31 7.70 -23.42
C GLY A 186 7.62 6.42 -22.67
N CYS A 187 6.59 5.76 -22.15
CA CYS A 187 6.76 4.53 -21.39
C CYS A 187 5.78 3.47 -21.88
N SER A 188 6.22 2.22 -21.87
CA SER A 188 5.38 1.07 -22.16
C SER A 188 5.72 -0.08 -21.23
N THR A 189 4.70 -0.84 -20.86
CA THR A 189 4.85 -2.04 -20.04
C THR A 189 4.48 -3.27 -20.88
N LYS A 190 5.17 -4.40 -20.67
CA LYS A 190 4.76 -5.70 -21.25
C LYS A 190 4.76 -6.77 -20.18
N LYS A 191 3.66 -7.51 -20.14
CA LYS A 191 3.51 -8.70 -19.30
C LYS A 191 4.11 -9.89 -20.04
N ILE A 192 5.01 -10.59 -19.37
CA ILE A 192 5.65 -11.82 -19.81
C ILE A 192 5.02 -12.95 -18.99
N THR A 193 4.35 -13.88 -19.67
CA THR A 193 3.86 -15.10 -19.04
C THR A 193 4.84 -16.23 -19.36
N ALA A 194 5.73 -16.55 -18.42
CA ALA A 194 6.53 -17.77 -18.54
C ALA A 194 5.60 -18.98 -18.40
N LYS A 195 5.67 -19.94 -19.33
CA LYS A 195 4.96 -21.23 -19.18
C LYS A 195 5.65 -22.02 -18.06
N GLY A 196 5.05 -22.04 -16.88
CA GLY A 196 5.49 -22.88 -15.76
C GLY A 196 5.37 -22.18 -14.41
N PHE A 197 4.24 -22.43 -13.73
CA PHE A 197 4.04 -22.35 -12.28
C PHE A 197 4.70 -21.21 -11.46
N MET A 198 4.84 -19.99 -11.98
CA MET A 198 4.87 -18.76 -11.19
C MET A 198 4.40 -17.57 -12.04
N ASN A 199 3.72 -16.63 -11.37
CA ASN A 199 2.93 -15.56 -11.97
C ASN A 199 3.76 -14.60 -12.83
N SER A 200 3.14 -14.13 -13.90
CA SER A 200 3.64 -13.15 -14.89
C SER A 200 4.70 -12.18 -14.37
N SER A 201 5.88 -12.16 -15.00
CA SER A 201 6.81 -11.03 -14.87
C SER A 201 6.27 -9.88 -15.71
N GLN A 202 6.33 -8.65 -15.20
CA GLN A 202 5.97 -7.47 -15.98
C GLN A 202 7.21 -6.61 -16.12
N SER A 203 7.67 -6.43 -17.35
CA SER A 203 8.77 -5.52 -17.64
C SER A 203 8.22 -4.16 -18.00
N VAL A 204 8.80 -3.13 -17.38
CA VAL A 204 8.46 -1.74 -17.65
C VAL A 204 9.63 -1.11 -18.36
N PHE A 205 9.35 -0.64 -19.56
CA PHE A 205 10.33 -0.09 -20.48
C PHE A 205 10.02 1.40 -20.57
N MET A 206 10.91 2.25 -20.07
CA MET A 206 10.71 3.70 -20.13
C MET A 206 11.77 4.28 -21.06
N ASN A 207 11.30 4.83 -22.17
CA ASN A 207 12.14 5.55 -23.12
C ASN A 207 12.04 7.05 -22.79
N GLN A 208 13.07 7.58 -22.15
CA GLN A 208 13.17 8.99 -21.79
C GLN A 208 14.07 9.70 -22.80
N GLN A 209 13.57 10.77 -23.45
CA GLN A 209 14.30 11.40 -24.55
C GLN A 209 14.52 12.90 -24.36
N ALA A 210 15.79 13.27 -24.50
CA ALA A 210 16.24 14.62 -24.78
C ALA A 210 16.39 14.81 -26.28
N MET A 211 15.83 15.90 -26.80
CA MET A 211 16.31 16.58 -28.01
C MET A 211 16.63 18.01 -27.61
#